data_AF-A0AAP0MDZ9-F1
#
_entry.id   AF-A0AAP0MDZ9-F1
#
_cell.length_a   1.000
_cell.length_b   1.000
_cell.length_c   1.000
_cell.angle_alpha   90.00
_cell.angle_beta   90.00
_cell.angle_gamma   90.00
#
_symmetry.space_group_name_H-M   'P 1'
#
loop_
_entity.id
_entity.type
_entity.pdbx_description
1 polymer ?
#
loop_
_entity_poly.entity_id
_entity_poly.type
_entity_poly.pdbx_seq_one_letter_code
_entity_poly.pdbx_strand_id
1 'polypeptide(L)'
;MYNYTNLVIQKILEAYKGFEHIEQLVDVGGCLGNTLKAITSKYPHIKGINFDLPHVIQHAPKYPGVEHVGGDMFQNVPKGDAIFMKWILHDWSDEHCLKLLKNCYKSIPEDGKVIVVEAILPELPETSTHSKINSQGDVLMMTQNPGGKERTKHELTTLATEAGFSGIRFVCLFYNYWVMEFYK
;
A
#
# COMPACT_ATOMS: atom_id res chain seq x y z
N MET A 1 2.63 -0.22 -16.09
CA MET A 1 2.01 -0.36 -14.75
C MET A 1 0.53 -0.75 -14.79
N TYR A 2 -0.36 -0.05 -15.50
CA TYR A 2 -1.82 -0.31 -15.50
C TYR A 2 -2.25 -1.78 -15.60
N ASN A 3 -1.74 -2.52 -16.60
CA ASN A 3 -2.07 -3.94 -16.77
C ASN A 3 -1.64 -4.81 -15.57
N TYR A 4 -0.50 -4.49 -14.97
CA TYR A 4 0.06 -5.25 -13.85
C TYR A 4 -0.70 -4.93 -12.54
N THR A 5 -1.05 -3.66 -12.32
CA THR A 5 -1.96 -3.24 -11.24
C THR A 5 -3.28 -3.99 -11.29
N ASN A 6 -3.90 -4.10 -12.48
CA ASN A 6 -5.16 -4.82 -12.65
C ASN A 6 -5.02 -6.31 -12.31
N LEU A 7 -3.96 -6.98 -12.77
CA LEU A 7 -3.75 -8.40 -12.45
C LEU A 7 -3.60 -8.62 -10.95
N VAL A 8 -2.80 -7.81 -10.26
CA VAL A 8 -2.56 -7.93 -8.83
C VAL A 8 -3.83 -7.63 -8.03
N ILE A 9 -4.53 -6.53 -8.31
CA ILE A 9 -5.73 -6.18 -7.53
C ILE A 9 -6.87 -7.17 -7.73
N GLN A 10 -7.05 -7.74 -8.91
CA GLN A 10 -8.09 -8.76 -9.13
C GLN A 10 -7.85 -10.00 -8.25
N LYS A 11 -6.59 -10.44 -8.15
CA LYS A 11 -6.23 -11.60 -7.31
C LYS A 11 -6.29 -11.30 -5.82
N ILE A 12 -5.93 -10.10 -5.41
CA ILE A 12 -6.18 -9.64 -4.03
C ILE A 12 -7.68 -9.69 -3.75
N LEU A 13 -8.51 -9.10 -4.61
CA LEU A 13 -9.96 -9.07 -4.41
C LEU A 13 -10.56 -10.48 -4.34
N GLU A 14 -10.10 -11.46 -5.12
CA GLU A 14 -10.57 -12.84 -5.07
C GLU A 14 -10.42 -13.50 -3.70
N ALA A 15 -9.33 -13.25 -2.98
CA ALA A 15 -8.93 -14.05 -1.81
C ALA A 15 -8.79 -13.26 -0.50
N TYR A 16 -8.48 -11.96 -0.57
CA TYR A 16 -8.32 -11.12 0.60
C TYR A 16 -9.66 -10.51 1.02
N LYS A 17 -10.10 -10.83 2.25
CA LYS A 17 -11.38 -10.39 2.80
C LYS A 17 -11.30 -9.16 3.71
N GLY A 18 -10.11 -8.59 3.89
CA GLY A 18 -9.90 -7.48 4.81
C GLY A 18 -10.63 -6.18 4.45
N PHE A 19 -11.31 -6.12 3.29
CA PHE A 19 -12.16 -5.01 2.86
C PHE A 19 -13.62 -5.10 3.33
N GLU A 20 -14.11 -6.26 3.79
CA GLU A 20 -15.55 -6.49 3.97
C GLU A 20 -16.23 -5.55 5.00
N HIS A 21 -15.50 -5.08 6.02
CA HIS A 21 -16.03 -4.24 7.11
C HIS A 21 -15.49 -2.81 7.13
N ILE A 22 -14.89 -2.36 6.03
CA ILE A 22 -14.43 -0.97 5.90
C ILE A 22 -15.56 -0.13 5.33
N GLU A 23 -15.86 1.04 5.90
CA GLU A 23 -16.83 1.99 5.36
C GLU A 23 -16.13 3.08 4.54
N GLN A 24 -14.96 3.54 4.97
CA GLN A 24 -14.13 4.52 4.26
C GLN A 24 -12.69 4.01 4.10
N LEU A 25 -12.25 3.91 2.83
CA LEU A 25 -10.91 3.43 2.46
C LEU A 25 -10.12 4.54 1.78
N VAL A 26 -8.91 4.83 2.26
CA VAL A 26 -7.99 5.78 1.63
C VAL A 26 -6.90 5.02 0.87
N ASP A 27 -6.78 5.22 -0.45
CA ASP A 27 -5.68 4.68 -1.27
C ASP A 27 -4.58 5.76 -1.40
N VAL A 28 -3.48 5.58 -0.67
CA VAL A 28 -2.35 6.54 -0.65
C VAL A 28 -1.37 6.20 -1.76
N GLY A 29 -1.08 7.19 -2.62
CA GLY A 29 -0.35 6.96 -3.87
C GLY A 29 -1.18 6.15 -4.86
N GLY A 30 -2.51 6.34 -4.84
CA GLY A 30 -3.46 5.60 -5.67
C GLY A 30 -3.42 5.98 -7.16
N CYS A 31 -2.59 6.96 -7.53
CA CYS A 31 -2.42 7.48 -8.88
C CYS A 31 -3.77 7.92 -9.47
N LEU A 32 -4.12 7.40 -10.65
CA LEU A 32 -5.40 7.68 -11.32
C LEU A 32 -6.60 6.94 -10.70
N GLY A 33 -6.44 6.22 -9.58
CA GLY A 33 -7.53 5.59 -8.83
C GLY A 33 -8.01 4.24 -9.34
N ASN A 34 -7.24 3.56 -10.19
CA ASN A 34 -7.64 2.27 -10.79
C ASN A 34 -7.81 1.15 -9.76
N THR A 35 -6.94 1.11 -8.76
CA THR A 35 -7.04 0.15 -7.65
C THR A 35 -8.32 0.39 -6.87
N LEU A 36 -8.58 1.63 -6.46
CA LEU A 36 -9.75 1.96 -5.67
C LEU A 36 -11.06 1.75 -6.46
N LYS A 37 -11.07 2.06 -7.76
CA LYS A 37 -12.18 1.70 -8.67
C LYS A 37 -12.50 0.20 -8.60
N ALA A 38 -11.50 -0.67 -8.65
CA ALA A 38 -11.71 -2.11 -8.60
C ALA A 38 -12.27 -2.55 -7.24
N ILE A 39 -11.76 -1.96 -6.14
CA ILE A 39 -12.22 -2.23 -4.78
C ILE A 39 -13.68 -1.79 -4.61
N THR A 40 -14.03 -0.54 -4.94
CA THR A 40 -15.40 -0.01 -4.76
C THR A 40 -16.41 -0.68 -5.71
N SER A 41 -15.97 -1.17 -6.88
CA SER A 41 -16.84 -1.98 -7.76
C SER A 41 -17.21 -3.32 -7.12
N LYS A 42 -16.31 -3.94 -6.35
CA LYS A 42 -16.56 -5.21 -5.65
C LYS A 42 -17.28 -5.00 -4.31
N TYR A 43 -17.01 -3.90 -3.64
CA TYR A 43 -17.55 -3.53 -2.34
C TYR A 43 -18.24 -2.17 -2.43
N PRO A 44 -19.47 -2.09 -2.97
CA PRO A 44 -20.14 -0.82 -3.27
C PRO A 44 -20.50 0.02 -2.04
N HIS A 45 -20.45 -0.57 -0.84
CA HIS A 45 -20.64 0.16 0.42
C HIS A 45 -19.43 1.02 0.79
N ILE A 46 -18.23 0.68 0.31
CA ILE A 46 -16.99 1.42 0.60
C ILE A 46 -17.01 2.78 -0.09
N LYS A 47 -16.79 3.84 0.69
CA LYS A 47 -16.44 5.17 0.21
C LYS A 47 -14.93 5.27 0.06
N GLY A 48 -14.46 5.34 -1.18
CA GLY A 48 -13.05 5.44 -1.50
C GLY A 48 -12.56 6.89 -1.54
N ILE A 49 -11.40 7.15 -0.93
CA ILE A 49 -10.60 8.38 -1.14
C ILE A 49 -9.31 7.98 -1.87
N ASN A 50 -9.19 8.37 -3.14
CA ASN A 50 -7.96 8.23 -3.90
C ASN A 50 -7.05 9.44 -3.64
N PHE A 51 -5.94 9.23 -2.96
CA PHE A 51 -5.03 10.28 -2.53
C PHE A 51 -3.68 10.20 -3.26
N ASP A 52 -3.32 11.28 -3.95
CA ASP A 52 -2.06 11.39 -4.68
C ASP A 52 -1.67 12.88 -4.81
N LEU A 53 -0.56 13.18 -5.47
CA LEU A 53 -0.13 14.55 -5.73
C LEU A 53 -1.17 15.30 -6.57
N PRO A 54 -1.38 16.61 -6.34
CA PRO A 54 -2.42 17.39 -7.04
C PRO A 54 -2.32 17.31 -8.58
N HIS A 55 -1.10 17.30 -9.12
CA HIS A 55 -0.87 17.23 -10.56
C HIS A 55 -1.18 15.86 -11.18
N VAL A 56 -1.27 14.80 -10.38
CA VAL A 56 -1.74 13.48 -10.81
C VAL A 56 -3.26 13.44 -10.76
N ILE A 57 -3.82 13.87 -9.63
CA ILE A 57 -5.27 13.85 -9.35
C ILE A 57 -6.07 14.66 -10.36
N GLN A 58 -5.54 15.78 -10.87
CA GLN A 58 -6.22 16.58 -11.90
C GLN A 58 -6.53 15.79 -13.20
N HIS A 59 -5.84 14.67 -13.43
CA HIS A 59 -6.04 13.80 -14.59
C HIS A 59 -6.82 12.51 -14.25
N ALA A 60 -7.22 12.33 -12.99
CA ALA A 60 -7.96 11.14 -12.58
C ALA A 60 -9.40 11.17 -13.13
N PRO A 61 -9.85 10.11 -13.82
CA PRO A 61 -11.22 10.02 -14.29
C PRO A 61 -12.16 9.74 -13.12
N LYS A 62 -13.40 10.24 -13.19
CA LYS A 62 -14.40 10.01 -12.14
C LYS A 62 -14.79 8.53 -12.06
N TYR A 63 -14.80 7.98 -10.84
CA TYR A 63 -15.33 6.65 -10.57
C TYR A 63 -16.46 6.69 -9.53
N PRO A 64 -17.53 5.88 -9.68
CA PRO A 64 -18.55 5.75 -8.65
C PRO A 64 -17.95 5.31 -7.30
N GLY A 65 -18.36 5.98 -6.22
CA GLY A 65 -17.89 5.70 -4.87
C GLY A 65 -16.45 6.15 -4.58
N VAL A 66 -15.79 6.89 -5.48
CA VAL A 66 -14.42 7.38 -5.30
C VAL A 66 -14.37 8.91 -5.34
N GLU A 67 -13.81 9.51 -4.29
CA GLU A 67 -13.40 10.90 -4.22
C GLU A 67 -11.89 11.00 -4.51
N HIS A 68 -11.47 11.95 -5.35
CA HIS A 68 -10.04 12.19 -5.60
C HIS A 68 -9.57 13.40 -4.81
N VAL A 69 -8.51 13.23 -4.02
CA VAL A 69 -7.96 14.27 -3.14
C VAL A 69 -6.48 14.46 -3.44
N GLY A 70 -6.10 15.70 -3.79
CA GLY A 70 -4.72 16.08 -4.01
C GLY A 70 -4.02 16.48 -2.71
N GLY A 71 -2.80 15.99 -2.47
CA GLY A 71 -1.99 16.41 -1.34
C GLY A 71 -0.60 15.78 -1.30
N ASP A 72 0.08 15.91 -0.17
CA ASP A 72 1.41 15.33 0.07
C ASP A 72 1.33 14.40 1.30
N MET A 73 1.53 13.10 1.07
CA MET A 73 1.47 12.07 2.10
C MET A 73 2.51 12.24 3.21
N PHE A 74 3.60 12.97 2.96
CA PHE A 74 4.60 13.31 3.96
C PHE A 74 4.18 14.49 4.86
N GLN A 75 3.15 15.24 4.49
CA GLN A 75 2.56 16.27 5.34
C GLN A 75 1.37 15.71 6.12
N ASN A 76 0.40 15.12 5.41
CA ASN A 76 -0.80 14.53 5.98
C ASN A 76 -1.43 13.51 5.04
N VAL A 77 -2.20 12.59 5.63
CA VAL A 77 -3.01 11.60 4.89
C VAL A 77 -4.48 11.81 5.27
N PRO A 78 -5.44 11.75 4.33
CA PRO A 78 -6.86 11.82 4.64
C PRO A 78 -7.28 10.78 5.69
N LYS A 79 -8.29 11.09 6.50
CA LYS A 79 -8.82 10.14 7.48
C LYS A 79 -9.63 9.04 6.81
N GLY A 80 -9.62 7.84 7.38
CA GLY A 80 -10.49 6.73 6.98
C GLY A 80 -10.40 5.58 7.98
N ASP A 81 -11.30 4.60 7.85
CA ASP A 81 -11.27 3.41 8.73
C ASP A 81 -10.05 2.54 8.42
N ALA A 82 -9.63 2.55 7.15
CA ALA A 82 -8.41 1.93 6.71
C ALA A 82 -7.69 2.76 5.65
N ILE A 83 -6.38 2.55 5.58
CA ILE A 83 -5.51 3.06 4.53
C ILE A 83 -4.97 1.89 3.73
N PHE A 84 -4.93 2.01 2.41
CA PHE A 84 -4.33 1.07 1.49
C PHE A 84 -3.08 1.71 0.86
N MET A 85 -1.98 0.97 0.84
CA MET A 85 -0.73 1.35 0.19
C MET A 85 -0.21 0.15 -0.60
N LYS A 86 0.01 0.32 -1.90
CA LYS A 86 0.52 -0.75 -2.77
C LYS A 86 1.63 -0.21 -3.63
N TRP A 87 2.84 -0.75 -3.46
CA TRP A 87 4.07 -0.27 -4.09
C TRP A 87 4.33 1.19 -3.74
N ILE A 88 4.39 1.46 -2.44
CA ILE A 88 4.64 2.80 -1.90
C ILE A 88 5.87 2.75 -1.01
N LEU A 89 5.91 1.84 -0.04
CA LEU A 89 7.01 1.81 0.93
C LEU A 89 8.34 1.49 0.26
N HIS A 90 8.34 0.72 -0.82
CA HIS A 90 9.58 0.38 -1.52
C HIS A 90 10.23 1.57 -2.23
N ASP A 91 9.49 2.64 -2.56
CA ASP A 91 10.01 3.83 -3.26
C ASP A 91 10.89 4.71 -2.37
N TRP A 92 10.79 4.53 -1.06
CA TRP A 92 11.31 5.50 -0.08
C TRP A 92 12.29 4.90 0.91
N SER A 93 13.16 5.76 1.45
CA SER A 93 14.06 5.39 2.54
C SER A 93 13.30 5.11 3.84
N ASP A 94 13.95 4.45 4.79
CA ASP A 94 13.33 4.09 6.07
C ASP A 94 12.82 5.32 6.86
N GLU A 95 13.53 6.45 6.79
CA GLU A 95 13.09 7.72 7.40
C GLU A 95 11.77 8.23 6.80
N HIS A 96 11.66 8.20 5.47
CA HIS A 96 10.45 8.62 4.76
C HIS A 96 9.29 7.64 5.01
N CYS A 97 9.54 6.34 4.99
CA CYS A 97 8.57 5.31 5.35
C CYS A 97 8.05 5.52 6.77
N LEU A 98 8.93 5.76 7.74
CA LEU A 98 8.55 6.01 9.13
C LEU A 98 7.69 7.29 9.25
N LYS A 99 8.05 8.36 8.54
CA LYS A 99 7.27 9.61 8.50
C LYS A 99 5.86 9.36 7.93
N LEU A 100 5.78 8.66 6.80
CA LEU A 100 4.52 8.31 6.15
C LEU A 100 3.65 7.43 7.05
N LEU A 101 4.22 6.35 7.60
CA LEU A 101 3.49 5.43 8.47
C LEU A 101 2.96 6.12 9.73
N LYS A 102 3.69 7.07 10.30
CA LYS A 102 3.21 7.92 11.42
C LYS A 102 2.03 8.81 11.02
N ASN A 103 2.01 9.32 9.78
CA ASN A 103 0.87 10.07 9.27
C ASN A 103 -0.33 9.14 9.09
N CYS A 104 -0.13 7.94 8.54
CA CYS A 104 -1.18 6.93 8.41
C CYS A 104 -1.76 6.53 9.78
N TYR A 105 -0.90 6.29 10.78
CA TYR A 105 -1.30 5.97 12.15
C TYR A 105 -2.23 7.04 12.76
N LYS A 106 -1.94 8.32 12.53
CA LYS A 106 -2.77 9.44 13.00
C LYS A 106 -4.10 9.56 12.26
N SER A 107 -4.20 9.00 11.05
CA SER A 107 -5.34 9.15 10.16
C SER A 107 -6.35 8.00 10.23
N ILE A 108 -6.08 6.97 11.03
CA ILE A 108 -6.98 5.84 11.27
C ILE A 108 -7.51 5.83 12.72
N PRO A 109 -8.72 5.30 12.97
CA PRO A 109 -9.28 5.13 14.31
C PRO A 109 -8.52 4.04 15.10
N GLU A 110 -8.86 3.87 16.38
CA GLU A 110 -8.21 2.88 17.28
C GLU A 110 -8.37 1.43 16.80
N ASP A 111 -9.46 1.11 16.13
CA ASP A 111 -9.72 -0.18 15.49
C ASP A 111 -9.34 -0.21 14.00
N GLY A 112 -8.70 0.86 13.51
CA GLY A 112 -8.29 1.02 12.13
C GLY A 112 -7.04 0.22 11.77
N LYS A 113 -6.79 0.11 10.47
CA LYS A 113 -5.61 -0.60 9.95
C LYS A 113 -5.02 0.03 8.68
N VAL A 114 -3.74 -0.25 8.45
CA VAL A 114 -3.06 0.03 7.18
C VAL A 114 -2.84 -1.29 6.44
N ILE A 115 -3.29 -1.36 5.20
CA ILE A 115 -3.15 -2.52 4.33
C ILE A 115 -2.01 -2.21 3.35
N VAL A 116 -0.93 -2.97 3.44
CA VAL A 116 0.29 -2.76 2.65
C VAL A 116 0.48 -3.91 1.67
N VAL A 117 0.81 -3.59 0.43
CA VAL A 117 1.10 -4.57 -0.63
C VAL A 117 2.49 -4.31 -1.20
N GLU A 118 3.45 -5.17 -0.86
CA GLU A 118 4.86 -5.03 -1.24
C GLU A 118 5.50 -6.39 -1.53
N ALA A 119 6.60 -6.37 -2.29
CA ALA A 119 7.48 -7.52 -2.36
C ALA A 119 8.28 -7.63 -1.05
N ILE A 120 8.71 -8.84 -0.73
CA ILE A 120 9.49 -9.10 0.49
C ILE A 120 10.74 -9.89 0.12
N LEU A 121 11.89 -9.39 0.53
CA LEU A 121 13.16 -10.09 0.41
C LEU A 121 13.27 -11.21 1.45
N PRO A 122 13.89 -12.34 1.10
CA PRO A 122 14.22 -13.35 2.09
C PRO A 122 15.31 -12.83 3.04
N GLU A 123 15.29 -13.24 4.31
CA GLU A 123 16.30 -12.84 5.31
C GLU A 123 17.71 -13.33 4.94
N LEU A 124 17.79 -14.44 4.20
CA LEU A 124 19.03 -14.98 3.66
C LEU A 124 18.89 -15.16 2.15
N PRO A 125 19.94 -14.89 1.35
CA PRO A 125 19.90 -15.11 -0.08
C PRO A 125 19.53 -16.55 -0.43
N GLU A 126 18.52 -16.72 -1.28
CA GLU A 126 18.10 -18.01 -1.81
C GLU A 126 17.86 -17.96 -3.32
N THR A 127 17.83 -19.13 -3.96
CA THR A 127 17.83 -19.25 -5.44
C THR A 127 16.45 -19.54 -6.04
N SER A 128 15.39 -19.45 -5.22
CA SER A 128 14.01 -19.58 -5.67
C SER A 128 13.68 -18.53 -6.74
N THR A 129 12.73 -18.85 -7.63
CA THR A 129 12.29 -17.91 -8.66
C THR A 129 11.73 -16.62 -8.05
N HIS A 130 10.98 -16.74 -6.94
CA HIS A 130 10.43 -15.58 -6.22
C HIS A 130 11.54 -14.69 -5.67
N SER A 131 12.54 -15.27 -4.98
CA SER A 131 13.69 -14.52 -4.46
C SER A 131 14.45 -13.78 -5.57
N LYS A 132 14.73 -14.46 -6.68
CA LYS A 132 15.41 -13.84 -7.83
C LYS A 132 14.63 -12.66 -8.41
N ILE A 133 13.31 -12.78 -8.54
CA ILE A 133 12.45 -11.69 -9.03
C ILE A 133 12.48 -10.51 -8.05
N ASN A 134 12.38 -10.77 -6.74
CA ASN A 134 12.38 -9.71 -5.73
C ASN A 134 13.75 -9.01 -5.67
N SER A 135 14.86 -9.74 -5.76
CA SER A 135 16.20 -9.14 -5.83
C SER A 135 16.42 -8.33 -7.12
N GLN A 136 15.84 -8.75 -8.25
CA GLN A 136 15.87 -7.96 -9.48
C GLN A 136 15.06 -6.66 -9.33
N GLY A 137 13.91 -6.73 -8.64
CA GLY A 137 13.13 -5.55 -8.25
C GLY A 137 13.96 -4.61 -7.37
N ASP A 138 14.64 -5.13 -6.35
CA ASP A 138 15.50 -4.34 -5.46
C ASP A 138 16.64 -3.61 -6.20
N VAL A 139 17.29 -4.29 -7.15
CA VAL A 139 18.28 -3.65 -8.03
C VAL A 139 17.65 -2.56 -8.89
N LEU A 140 16.42 -2.76 -9.39
CA LEU A 140 15.70 -1.71 -10.12
C LEU A 140 15.46 -0.49 -9.21
N MET A 141 15.00 -0.71 -7.98
CA MET A 141 14.77 0.35 -7.00
C MET A 141 16.03 1.15 -6.72
N MET A 142 17.16 0.48 -6.50
CA MET A 142 18.47 1.10 -6.32
C MET A 142 18.86 2.04 -7.47
N THR A 143 18.48 1.72 -8.71
CA THR A 143 18.86 2.51 -9.89
C THR A 143 17.88 3.63 -10.25
N GLN A 144 16.60 3.48 -9.92
CA GLN A 144 15.54 4.39 -10.38
C GLN A 144 15.03 5.32 -9.27
N ASN A 145 15.05 4.89 -8.02
CA ASN A 145 14.41 5.59 -6.90
C ASN A 145 15.43 5.86 -5.79
N PRO A 146 15.91 7.11 -5.63
CA PRO A 146 16.86 7.46 -4.57
C PRO A 146 16.33 7.10 -3.17
N GLY A 147 16.98 6.13 -2.53
CA GLY A 147 16.59 5.62 -1.21
C GLY A 147 15.54 4.51 -1.23
N GLY A 148 15.02 4.14 -2.41
CA GLY A 148 14.11 3.01 -2.57
C GLY A 148 14.83 1.66 -2.42
N LYS A 149 14.16 0.71 -1.79
CA LYS A 149 14.61 -0.67 -1.59
C LYS A 149 13.43 -1.60 -1.30
N GLU A 150 13.58 -2.85 -1.70
CA GLU A 150 12.76 -3.93 -1.16
C GLU A 150 13.22 -4.23 0.29
N ARG A 151 12.32 -4.81 1.10
CA ARG A 151 12.59 -5.02 2.53
C ARG A 151 12.31 -6.45 2.96
N THR A 152 12.97 -6.88 4.03
CA THR A 152 12.63 -8.16 4.68
C THR A 152 11.40 -8.02 5.58
N LYS A 153 10.88 -9.16 6.08
CA LYS A 153 9.77 -9.13 7.06
C LYS A 153 10.19 -8.43 8.34
N HIS A 154 11.43 -8.65 8.77
CA HIS A 154 11.95 -8.00 9.96
C HIS A 154 11.99 -6.47 9.80
N GLU A 155 12.52 -5.95 8.70
CA GLU A 155 12.59 -4.50 8.45
C GLU A 155 11.20 -3.84 8.41
N LEU A 156 10.22 -4.46 7.74
CA LEU A 156 8.85 -3.95 7.69
C LEU A 156 8.18 -3.96 9.09
N THR A 157 8.44 -5.02 9.87
CA THR A 157 7.94 -5.11 11.25
C THR A 157 8.51 -4.01 12.13
N THR A 158 9.81 -3.77 12.05
CA THR A 158 10.48 -2.68 12.76
C THR A 158 9.89 -1.33 12.38
N LEU A 159 9.71 -1.04 11.08
CA LEU A 159 9.10 0.22 10.62
C LEU A 159 7.68 0.43 11.16
N ALA A 160 6.83 -0.61 11.15
CA ALA A 160 5.47 -0.49 11.69
C ALA A 160 5.49 -0.27 13.20
N THR A 161 6.30 -1.03 13.94
CA THR A 161 6.42 -0.87 15.40
C THR A 161 6.94 0.52 15.77
N GLU A 162 7.96 1.04 15.08
CA GLU A 162 8.47 2.40 15.33
C GLU A 162 7.49 3.51 14.93
N ALA A 163 6.58 3.24 13.99
CA ALA A 163 5.50 4.15 13.63
C ALA A 163 4.34 4.15 14.64
N GLY A 164 4.31 3.19 15.58
CA GLY A 164 3.34 3.09 16.66
C GLY A 164 2.32 1.95 16.52
N PHE A 165 2.38 1.17 15.43
CA PHE A 165 1.46 0.05 15.21
C PHE A 165 1.70 -1.09 16.21
N SER A 166 0.62 -1.69 16.71
CA SER A 166 0.65 -2.78 17.70
C SER A 166 1.11 -4.11 17.11
N GLY A 167 0.99 -4.31 15.79
CA GLY A 167 1.51 -5.48 15.11
C GLY A 167 1.26 -5.51 13.61
N ILE A 168 1.88 -6.48 12.94
CA ILE A 168 1.69 -6.79 11.53
C ILE A 168 1.14 -8.20 11.37
N ARG A 169 0.16 -8.37 10.49
CA ARG A 169 -0.27 -9.67 9.97
C ARG A 169 0.06 -9.80 8.49
N PHE A 170 0.81 -10.83 8.13
CA PHE A 170 1.06 -11.22 6.73
C PHE A 170 -0.08 -12.14 6.26
N VAL A 171 -0.98 -11.65 5.41
CA VAL A 171 -2.26 -12.29 5.14
C VAL A 171 -2.19 -13.30 3.99
N CYS A 172 -1.68 -12.87 2.83
CA CYS A 172 -1.60 -13.70 1.63
C CYS A 172 -0.52 -13.19 0.67
N LEU A 173 -0.09 -14.05 -0.25
CA LEU A 173 0.98 -13.78 -1.21
C LEU A 173 0.48 -14.06 -2.64
N PHE A 174 0.54 -13.06 -3.52
CA PHE A 174 0.16 -13.17 -4.93
C PHE A 174 1.20 -12.52 -5.84
N TYR A 175 1.64 -13.23 -6.89
CA TYR A 175 2.60 -12.71 -7.88
C TYR A 175 3.85 -12.04 -7.27
N ASN A 176 4.35 -12.58 -6.14
CA ASN A 176 5.45 -12.07 -5.30
C ASN A 176 5.12 -10.94 -4.31
N TYR A 177 3.89 -10.43 -4.30
CA TYR A 177 3.48 -9.36 -3.39
C TYR A 177 2.70 -9.92 -2.20
N TRP A 178 3.18 -9.60 -1.00
CA TRP A 178 2.48 -9.86 0.24
C TRP A 178 1.43 -8.80 0.48
N VAL A 179 0.21 -9.22 0.82
CA VAL A 179 -0.79 -8.36 1.46
C VAL A 179 -0.57 -8.45 2.97
N MET A 180 -0.36 -7.30 3.60
CA MET A 180 -0.07 -7.18 5.02
C MET A 180 -1.05 -6.21 5.67
N GLU A 181 -1.43 -6.46 6.91
CA GLU A 181 -2.25 -5.55 7.72
C GLU A 181 -1.43 -5.06 8.91
N PHE A 182 -1.30 -3.75 9.09
CA PHE A 182 -0.68 -3.12 10.25
C PHE A 182 -1.82 -2.58 11.12
N TYR A 183 -1.92 -3.08 12.35
CA TYR A 183 -2.99 -2.70 13.27
C TYR A 183 -2.53 -1.58 14.19
N LYS A 184 -3.42 -0.61 14.44
CA LYS A 184 -3.13 0.48 15.35
C LYS A 184 -2.87 -0.02 16.77
#